data_AF-A0A1V6FLL4-F1
#
_entry.id   AF-A0A1V6FLL4-F1
#
_cell.length_a   1.000
_cell.length_b   1.000
_cell.length_c   1.000
_cell.angle_alpha   90.00
_cell.angle_beta   90.00
_cell.angle_gamma   90.00
#
_symmetry.space_group_name_H-M   'P 1'
#
loop_
_entity.id
_entity.type
_entity.pdbx_description
1 polymer ?
#
loop_
_entity_poly.entity_id
_entity_poly.type
_entity_poly.pdbx_seq_one_letter_code
_entity_poly.pdbx_strand_id
1 'polypeptide(L)'
;MKKISKKLLLIIIGSLLGVSLVLGLTLGLTLVLKTPLPFVEEVKGEPDYTIVISWEKIAGAKNYYVQYEYTEIYPGNIENQVVDTNSISIKRVRGIVKFRVKALSLRDSQSSSYSEWVEYDVEGLKLPILSPFDLIYTENGWKIDNNFSPVHYTYKGEVKTVVFYELTDNFNSEPTIVSYNELVGEDSYPFNPPPGEIIFRFRPVNFTYFNEVVIYEPIELYELYDEASSYVEIIHITPE
;
A
#
# COMPACT_ATOMS: atom_id res chain seq x y z
N MET A 1 29.38 78.63 6.71
CA MET A 1 28.53 77.46 7.06
C MET A 1 27.07 77.90 7.08
N LYS A 2 26.22 77.33 6.20
CA LYS A 2 24.80 77.71 6.06
C LYS A 2 23.99 77.09 7.20
N LYS A 3 23.37 77.91 8.04
CA LYS A 3 22.53 77.47 9.18
C LYS A 3 21.23 76.85 8.64
N ILE A 4 21.10 75.52 8.72
CA ILE A 4 19.86 74.83 8.39
C ILE A 4 18.80 75.24 9.41
N SER A 5 17.64 75.71 8.94
CA SER A 5 16.56 76.16 9.82
C SER A 5 15.89 74.97 10.52
N LYS A 6 15.48 75.13 11.78
CA LYS A 6 14.84 74.06 12.58
C LYS A 6 13.61 73.44 11.89
N LYS A 7 12.92 74.20 11.02
CA LYS A 7 11.79 73.70 10.22
C LYS A 7 12.23 72.72 9.12
N LEU A 8 13.40 72.93 8.52
CA LEU A 8 13.93 72.04 7.48
C LEU A 8 14.40 70.69 8.08
N LEU A 9 14.96 70.71 9.29
CA LEU A 9 15.40 69.51 10.00
C LEU A 9 14.22 68.57 10.36
N LEU A 10 13.08 69.16 10.77
CA LEU A 10 11.85 68.43 11.12
C LEU A 10 11.20 67.73 9.92
N ILE A 11 11.25 68.36 8.74
CA ILE A 11 10.72 67.77 7.50
C ILE A 11 11.56 66.56 7.07
N ILE A 12 12.88 66.62 7.24
CA ILE A 12 13.80 65.53 6.88
C ILE A 12 13.62 64.33 7.84
N ILE A 13 13.44 64.57 9.14
CA ILE A 13 13.20 63.50 10.12
C ILE A 13 11.82 62.86 9.90
N GLY A 14 10.79 63.68 9.64
CA GLY A 14 9.44 63.19 9.33
C GLY A 14 9.37 62.37 8.04
N SER A 15 10.11 62.77 6.99
CA SER A 15 10.16 62.00 5.74
C SER A 15 10.97 60.71 5.87
N LEU A 16 12.06 60.68 6.64
CA LEU A 16 12.79 59.43 6.92
C LEU A 16 11.93 58.43 7.69
N LEU A 17 11.24 58.86 8.75
CA LEU A 17 10.35 58.00 9.54
C LEU A 17 9.14 57.49 8.72
N GLY A 18 8.58 58.34 7.86
CA GLY A 18 7.50 57.94 6.94
C GLY A 18 7.95 56.90 5.92
N VAL A 19 9.16 57.04 5.35
CA VAL A 19 9.72 56.07 4.39
C VAL A 19 10.07 54.75 5.09
N SER A 20 10.58 54.76 6.32
CA SER A 20 10.84 53.53 7.10
C SER A 20 9.57 52.76 7.48
N LEU A 21 8.47 53.46 7.82
CA LEU A 21 7.18 52.82 8.12
C LEU A 21 6.52 52.22 6.87
N VAL A 22 6.62 52.90 5.72
CA VAL A 22 6.07 52.38 4.45
C VAL A 22 6.88 51.20 3.94
N LEU A 23 8.22 51.22 4.02
CA LEU A 23 9.06 50.05 3.68
C LEU A 23 8.90 48.89 4.66
N GLY A 24 8.68 49.16 5.95
CA GLY A 24 8.38 48.12 6.95
C GLY A 24 7.01 47.46 6.76
N LEU A 25 6.04 48.16 6.13
CA LEU A 25 4.71 47.63 5.80
C LEU A 25 4.64 47.00 4.40
N THR A 26 5.46 47.44 3.42
CA THR A 26 5.52 46.85 2.07
C THR A 26 6.48 45.67 1.96
N LEU A 27 7.47 45.56 2.85
CA LEU A 27 8.11 44.28 3.20
C LEU A 27 7.22 43.48 4.17
N GLY A 28 5.89 43.60 4.03
CA GLY A 28 4.95 42.60 4.52
C GLY A 28 5.35 41.28 3.90
N LEU A 29 6.21 40.56 4.60
CA LEU A 29 6.78 39.26 4.29
C LEU A 29 5.76 38.43 3.52
N THR A 30 5.91 38.36 2.20
CA THR A 30 5.42 37.23 1.42
C THR A 30 6.23 36.05 1.90
N LEU A 31 5.75 35.40 2.96
CA LEU A 31 6.40 34.27 3.59
C LEU A 31 6.20 33.10 2.63
N VAL A 32 7.12 32.96 1.67
CA VAL A 32 7.09 31.84 0.74
C VAL A 32 7.39 30.59 1.56
N LEU A 33 6.38 29.75 1.73
CA LEU A 33 6.54 28.48 2.43
C LEU A 33 7.49 27.58 1.65
N LYS A 34 8.48 27.01 2.34
CA LYS A 34 9.35 25.98 1.79
C LYS A 34 8.51 24.77 1.41
N THR A 35 8.78 24.19 0.25
CA THR A 35 8.17 22.93 -0.19
C THR A 35 8.58 21.80 0.75
N PRO A 36 7.63 21.05 1.35
CA PRO A 36 7.93 19.86 2.14
C PRO A 36 8.66 18.79 1.33
N LEU A 37 9.48 17.97 2.00
CA LEU A 37 10.12 16.80 1.40
C LEU A 37 9.59 15.57 2.14
N PRO A 38 8.58 14.88 1.60
CA PRO A 38 7.99 13.73 2.28
C PRO A 38 8.85 12.49 2.09
N PHE A 39 8.81 11.59 3.08
CA PHE A 39 9.46 10.29 3.06
C PHE A 39 8.63 9.28 3.86
N VAL A 40 8.83 7.99 3.59
CA VAL A 40 8.24 6.93 4.42
C VAL A 40 9.07 6.80 5.69
N GLU A 41 8.45 7.08 6.82
CA GLU A 41 9.06 6.96 8.15
C GLU A 41 8.95 5.52 8.66
N GLU A 42 7.80 4.89 8.46
CA GLU A 42 7.52 3.55 9.01
C GLU A 42 6.50 2.80 8.16
N VAL A 43 6.69 1.48 8.03
CA VAL A 43 5.68 0.57 7.48
C VAL A 43 5.32 -0.44 8.57
N LYS A 44 4.10 -0.34 9.09
CA LYS A 44 3.58 -1.20 10.16
C LYS A 44 2.93 -2.45 9.60
N GLY A 45 3.20 -3.58 10.23
CA GLY A 45 2.49 -4.83 10.01
C GLY A 45 1.23 -4.94 10.88
N GLU A 46 0.85 -6.17 11.21
CA GLU A 46 -0.21 -6.49 12.16
C GLU A 46 -0.04 -5.73 13.49
N PRO A 47 -1.12 -5.20 14.11
CA PRO A 47 -2.52 -5.22 13.66
C PRO A 47 -2.95 -4.05 12.77
N ASP A 48 -2.09 -3.04 12.66
CA ASP A 48 -2.49 -1.74 12.12
C ASP A 48 -2.47 -1.70 10.60
N TYR A 49 -1.51 -2.39 9.97
CA TYR A 49 -1.29 -2.40 8.52
C TYR A 49 -1.32 -0.99 7.91
N THR A 50 -0.38 -0.14 8.34
CA THR A 50 -0.30 1.25 7.90
C THR A 50 1.08 1.64 7.40
N ILE A 51 1.14 2.67 6.56
CA ILE A 51 2.37 3.36 6.15
C ILE A 51 2.31 4.77 6.76
N VAL A 52 3.37 5.14 7.48
CA VAL A 52 3.54 6.48 8.03
C VAL A 52 4.42 7.28 7.07
N ILE A 53 3.82 8.33 6.48
CA ILE A 53 4.52 9.28 5.61
C ILE A 53 4.73 10.55 6.41
N SER A 54 5.98 11.03 6.47
CA SER A 54 6.38 12.15 7.30
C SER A 54 7.22 13.17 6.52
N TRP A 55 7.29 14.39 7.01
CA TRP A 55 8.10 15.47 6.46
C TRP A 55 8.59 16.42 7.56
N GLU A 56 9.59 17.24 7.23
CA GLU A 56 10.02 18.31 8.13
C GLU A 56 8.92 19.37 8.29
N LYS A 57 8.68 19.80 9.53
CA LYS A 57 7.74 20.89 9.81
C LYS A 57 8.21 22.20 9.15
N ILE A 58 7.37 22.78 8.32
CA ILE A 58 7.64 24.05 7.63
C ILE A 58 7.20 25.23 8.51
N ALA A 59 8.13 26.14 8.79
CA ALA A 59 7.83 27.35 9.54
C ALA A 59 6.78 28.21 8.80
N GLY A 60 5.74 28.63 9.51
CA GLY A 60 4.61 29.39 8.95
C GLY A 60 3.52 28.54 8.31
N ALA A 61 3.73 27.23 8.14
CA ALA A 61 2.68 26.31 7.74
C ALA A 61 1.73 26.03 8.91
N LYS A 62 0.43 26.10 8.64
CA LYS A 62 -0.62 25.70 9.58
C LYS A 62 -0.99 24.25 9.38
N ASN A 63 -1.23 23.88 8.13
CA ASN A 63 -1.65 22.55 7.69
C ASN A 63 -0.80 22.13 6.50
N TYR A 64 -0.98 20.88 6.07
CA TYR A 64 -0.41 20.32 4.87
C TYR A 64 -1.50 19.68 4.03
N TYR A 65 -1.36 19.77 2.72
CA TYR A 65 -2.19 19.03 1.78
C TYR A 65 -1.35 17.89 1.20
N VAL A 66 -1.80 16.66 1.44
CA VAL A 66 -1.14 15.43 1.02
C VAL A 66 -1.94 14.83 -0.13
N GLN A 67 -1.23 14.37 -1.16
CA GLN A 67 -1.78 13.51 -2.19
C GLN A 67 -1.05 12.18 -2.19
N TYR A 68 -1.78 11.07 -2.32
CA TYR A 68 -1.18 9.76 -2.50
C TYR A 68 -2.02 8.86 -3.42
N GLU A 69 -1.38 7.86 -4.02
CA GLU A 69 -1.97 6.92 -4.97
C GLU A 69 -1.30 5.55 -4.83
N TYR A 70 -2.09 4.46 -4.92
CA TYR A 70 -1.59 3.09 -5.02
C TYR A 70 -1.63 2.65 -6.48
N THR A 71 -0.48 2.64 -7.16
CA THR A 71 -0.48 2.59 -8.63
C THR A 71 -0.77 1.22 -9.22
N GLU A 72 -0.62 0.15 -8.45
CA GLU A 72 -0.88 -1.21 -8.91
C GLU A 72 -2.31 -1.66 -8.60
N ILE A 73 -2.79 -1.40 -7.39
CA ILE A 73 -4.08 -1.89 -6.92
C ILE A 73 -5.22 -0.93 -7.29
N TYR A 74 -4.96 0.38 -7.24
CA TYR A 74 -5.96 1.44 -7.47
C TYR A 74 -5.45 2.52 -8.44
N PRO A 75 -5.08 2.14 -9.68
CA PRO A 75 -4.48 3.07 -10.64
C PRO A 75 -5.41 4.25 -10.95
N GLY A 76 -4.88 5.46 -10.91
CA GLY A 76 -5.60 6.71 -11.19
C GLY A 76 -6.39 7.28 -10.01
N ASN A 77 -6.49 6.56 -8.88
CA ASN A 77 -7.22 7.01 -7.71
C ASN A 77 -6.29 7.83 -6.78
N ILE A 78 -6.26 9.14 -6.99
CA ILE A 78 -5.50 10.06 -6.13
C ILE A 78 -6.34 10.43 -4.90
N GLU A 79 -5.89 9.97 -3.74
CA GLU A 79 -6.43 10.36 -2.44
C GLU A 79 -5.88 11.72 -2.02
N ASN A 80 -6.71 12.52 -1.36
CA ASN A 80 -6.37 13.88 -0.95
C ASN A 80 -6.71 14.09 0.52
N GLN A 81 -5.74 14.52 1.33
CA GLN A 81 -5.95 14.77 2.75
C GLN A 81 -5.34 16.09 3.23
N VAL A 82 -6.00 16.72 4.19
CA VAL A 82 -5.47 17.91 4.88
C VAL A 82 -5.19 17.54 6.33
N VAL A 83 -3.95 17.71 6.76
CA VAL A 83 -3.49 17.38 8.12
C VAL A 83 -2.83 18.60 8.77
N ASP A 84 -2.95 18.73 10.09
CA ASP A 84 -2.29 19.78 10.89
C ASP A 84 -0.95 19.33 11.49
N THR A 85 -0.66 18.03 11.38
CA THR A 85 0.61 17.39 11.72
C THR A 85 1.57 17.36 10.53
N ASN A 86 2.83 17.04 10.79
CA ASN A 86 3.85 16.85 9.76
C ASN A 86 4.00 15.37 9.33
N SER A 87 2.93 14.60 9.51
CA SER A 87 2.85 13.20 9.12
C SER A 87 1.40 12.76 8.90
N ILE A 88 1.23 11.66 8.19
CA ILE A 88 -0.04 10.98 7.93
C ILE A 88 0.17 9.47 8.01
N SER A 89 -0.85 8.76 8.53
CA SER A 89 -0.93 7.31 8.46
C SER A 89 -1.93 6.90 7.40
N ILE A 90 -1.48 6.15 6.38
CA ILE A 90 -2.33 5.62 5.31
C ILE A 90 -2.37 4.08 5.39
N LYS A 91 -3.33 3.47 4.69
CA LYS A 91 -3.42 2.01 4.61
C LYS A 91 -2.16 1.42 3.97
N ARG A 92 -1.66 0.30 4.51
CA ARG A 92 -0.65 -0.52 3.85
C ARG A 92 -1.30 -1.29 2.71
N VAL A 93 -0.77 -1.08 1.52
CA VAL A 93 -1.10 -1.82 0.30
C VAL A 93 0.21 -2.13 -0.38
N ARG A 94 0.43 -3.38 -0.78
CA ARG A 94 1.66 -3.82 -1.45
C ARG A 94 1.81 -3.16 -2.82
N GLY A 95 3.04 -3.14 -3.31
CA GLY A 95 3.41 -2.49 -4.57
C GLY A 95 3.70 -1.00 -4.39
N ILE A 96 3.72 -0.26 -5.49
CA ILE A 96 4.15 1.14 -5.49
C ILE A 96 3.07 2.08 -4.94
N VAL A 97 3.41 2.81 -3.88
CA VAL A 97 2.68 4.00 -3.42
C VAL A 97 3.44 5.26 -3.83
N LYS A 98 2.73 6.23 -4.43
CA LYS A 98 3.29 7.54 -4.76
C LYS A 98 2.65 8.59 -3.88
N PHE A 99 3.42 9.53 -3.36
CA PHE A 99 2.90 10.61 -2.53
C PHE A 99 3.63 11.94 -2.74
N ARG A 100 2.93 13.04 -2.48
CA ARG A 100 3.49 14.39 -2.49
C ARG A 100 2.77 15.31 -1.52
N VAL A 101 3.46 16.34 -1.06
CA VAL A 101 2.95 17.23 0.00
C VAL A 101 3.19 18.68 -0.36
N LYS A 102 2.25 19.56 -0.01
CA LYS A 102 2.47 21.01 0.03
C LYS A 102 2.07 21.58 1.39
N ALA A 103 2.74 22.64 1.79
CA ALA A 103 2.45 23.38 3.01
C ALA A 103 1.37 24.45 2.75
N LEU A 104 0.42 24.56 3.67
CA LEU A 104 -0.67 25.54 3.63
C LEU A 104 -0.44 26.61 4.71
N SER A 105 -0.56 27.87 4.32
CA SER A 105 -0.41 29.01 5.25
C SER A 105 -1.76 29.42 5.87
N LEU A 106 -1.71 30.22 6.94
CA LEU A 106 -2.90 30.86 7.56
C LEU A 106 -3.63 31.84 6.63
N ARG A 107 -2.93 32.37 5.63
CA ARG A 107 -3.47 33.24 4.58
C ARG A 107 -3.49 32.42 3.29
N ASP A 108 -4.68 32.13 2.77
CA ASP A 108 -4.88 31.21 1.63
C ASP A 108 -4.03 31.56 0.39
N SER A 109 -3.52 32.78 0.30
CA SER A 109 -2.66 33.29 -0.77
C SER A 109 -1.17 32.92 -0.68
N GLN A 110 -0.70 32.16 0.32
CA GLN A 110 0.74 31.83 0.51
C GLN A 110 1.04 30.34 0.70
N SER A 111 0.34 29.44 0.02
CA SER A 111 0.70 28.00 0.03
C SER A 111 1.99 27.73 -0.74
N SER A 112 2.76 26.71 -0.34
CA SER A 112 3.90 26.25 -1.15
C SER A 112 3.43 25.55 -2.43
N SER A 113 4.34 25.35 -3.38
CA SER A 113 4.17 24.32 -4.40
C SER A 113 4.13 22.92 -3.75
N TYR A 114 3.60 21.94 -4.49
CA TYR A 114 3.82 20.53 -4.13
C TYR A 114 5.29 20.16 -4.24
N SER A 115 5.69 19.20 -3.41
CA SER A 115 6.88 18.40 -3.68
C SER A 115 6.74 17.66 -5.01
N GLU A 116 7.86 17.21 -5.54
CA GLU A 116 7.84 16.14 -6.54
C GLU A 116 7.15 14.89 -5.96
N TRP A 117 6.65 14.04 -6.84
CA TRP A 117 6.16 12.73 -6.45
C TRP A 117 7.31 11.89 -5.90
N VAL A 118 7.12 11.35 -4.71
CA VAL A 118 8.01 10.35 -4.12
C VAL A 118 7.33 9.00 -4.28
N GLU A 119 8.07 8.02 -4.80
CA GLU A 119 7.60 6.65 -4.97
C GLU A 119 8.23 5.77 -3.89
N TYR A 120 7.44 4.84 -3.35
CA TYR A 120 7.91 3.86 -2.38
C TYR A 120 7.31 2.51 -2.72
N ASP A 121 8.16 1.49 -2.80
CA ASP A 121 7.76 0.10 -3.03
C ASP A 121 7.46 -0.58 -1.68
N VAL A 122 6.19 -0.94 -1.48
CA VAL A 122 5.73 -1.61 -0.27
C VAL A 122 5.78 -3.11 -0.50
N GLU A 123 6.74 -3.78 0.13
CA GLU A 123 6.84 -5.23 0.03
C GLU A 123 5.55 -5.94 0.50
N GLY A 124 5.09 -6.87 -0.33
CA GLY A 124 4.01 -7.79 0.01
C GLY A 124 4.44 -8.75 1.11
N LEU A 125 3.53 -9.01 2.04
CA LEU A 125 3.72 -10.04 3.05
C LEU A 125 3.69 -11.42 2.40
N LYS A 126 4.41 -12.38 2.95
CA LYS A 126 4.41 -13.74 2.41
C LYS A 126 3.34 -14.57 3.09
N LEU A 127 2.52 -15.25 2.29
CA LEU A 127 1.60 -16.25 2.81
C LEU A 127 2.40 -17.39 3.47
N PRO A 128 1.92 -17.95 4.59
CA PRO A 128 2.50 -19.16 5.14
C PRO A 128 2.48 -20.29 4.11
N ILE A 129 3.51 -21.13 4.19
CA ILE A 129 3.60 -22.33 3.35
C ILE A 129 2.54 -23.31 3.83
N LEU A 130 1.87 -23.96 2.88
CA LEU A 130 0.91 -25.01 3.15
C LEU A 130 1.60 -26.18 3.89
N SER A 131 0.91 -26.76 4.87
CA SER A 131 1.44 -27.93 5.58
C SER A 131 1.42 -29.15 4.65
N PRO A 132 2.38 -30.09 4.75
CA PRO A 132 2.34 -31.33 3.99
C PRO A 132 1.05 -32.12 4.25
N PHE A 133 0.53 -32.78 3.21
CA PHE A 133 -0.65 -33.64 3.25
C PHE A 133 -0.50 -34.74 2.19
N ASP A 134 -1.33 -35.77 2.26
CA ASP A 134 -1.34 -36.89 1.30
C ASP A 134 -2.63 -36.94 0.47
N LEU A 135 -2.64 -37.84 -0.52
CA LEU A 135 -3.84 -38.20 -1.28
C LEU A 135 -4.38 -39.55 -0.79
N ILE A 136 -5.70 -39.68 -0.77
CA ILE A 136 -6.40 -40.94 -0.49
C ILE A 136 -7.28 -41.34 -1.67
N TYR A 137 -7.33 -42.65 -1.94
CA TYR A 137 -8.16 -43.19 -3.02
C TYR A 137 -9.59 -43.44 -2.54
N THR A 138 -10.56 -43.06 -3.39
CA THR A 138 -11.98 -43.30 -3.18
C THR A 138 -12.62 -43.90 -4.42
N GLU A 139 -13.89 -44.27 -4.33
CA GLU A 139 -14.67 -44.77 -5.48
C GLU A 139 -14.74 -43.78 -6.66
N ASN A 140 -14.53 -42.48 -6.41
CA ASN A 140 -14.59 -41.41 -7.41
C ASN A 140 -13.20 -40.91 -7.86
N GLY A 141 -12.12 -41.59 -7.46
CA GLY A 141 -10.74 -41.21 -7.76
C GLY A 141 -9.94 -40.81 -6.52
N TRP A 142 -8.77 -40.21 -6.74
CA TRP A 142 -7.94 -39.68 -5.67
C TRP A 142 -8.53 -38.37 -5.15
N LYS A 143 -8.40 -38.14 -3.86
CA LYS A 143 -8.77 -36.88 -3.21
C LYS A 143 -7.72 -36.52 -2.16
N ILE A 144 -7.74 -35.26 -1.74
CA ILE A 144 -6.92 -34.78 -0.63
C ILE A 144 -7.34 -35.50 0.67
N ASP A 145 -6.37 -35.90 1.48
CA ASP A 145 -6.62 -36.53 2.76
C ASP A 145 -7.23 -35.57 3.80
N ASN A 146 -7.63 -36.12 4.95
CA ASN A 146 -8.21 -35.31 6.03
C ASN A 146 -7.17 -34.50 6.81
N ASN A 147 -5.88 -34.58 6.47
CA ASN A 147 -4.81 -33.82 7.13
C ASN A 147 -4.58 -32.46 6.47
N PHE A 148 -5.23 -32.17 5.34
CA PHE A 148 -5.16 -30.88 4.69
C PHE A 148 -5.71 -29.76 5.57
N SER A 149 -4.79 -28.96 6.10
CA SER A 149 -5.10 -27.78 6.90
C SER A 149 -5.12 -26.53 6.03
N PRO A 150 -6.16 -25.70 6.10
CA PRO A 150 -6.17 -24.43 5.39
C PRO A 150 -5.02 -23.54 5.86
N VAL A 151 -4.53 -22.69 4.95
CA VAL A 151 -3.58 -21.63 5.31
C VAL A 151 -4.34 -20.49 5.97
N HIS A 152 -3.82 -20.03 7.11
CA HIS A 152 -4.38 -18.91 7.85
C HIS A 152 -3.51 -17.66 7.70
N TYR A 153 -4.15 -16.50 7.73
CA TYR A 153 -3.48 -15.20 7.80
C TYR A 153 -4.18 -14.32 8.83
N THR A 154 -3.45 -13.36 9.40
CA THR A 154 -4.05 -12.40 10.33
C THR A 154 -4.42 -11.13 9.57
N TYR A 155 -5.56 -10.55 9.92
CA TYR A 155 -5.97 -9.25 9.44
C TYR A 155 -6.69 -8.49 10.55
N LYS A 156 -6.12 -7.38 11.01
CA LYS A 156 -6.68 -6.50 12.05
C LYS A 156 -7.06 -7.26 13.33
N GLY A 157 -6.18 -8.15 13.78
CA GLY A 157 -6.37 -8.97 14.97
C GLY A 157 -7.22 -10.22 14.77
N GLU A 158 -7.81 -10.41 13.58
CA GLU A 158 -8.64 -11.58 13.27
C GLU A 158 -7.84 -12.61 12.46
N VAL A 159 -7.95 -13.88 12.87
CA VAL A 159 -7.42 -15.00 12.08
C VAL A 159 -8.42 -15.33 10.97
N LYS A 160 -7.98 -15.22 9.73
CA LYS A 160 -8.73 -15.52 8.52
C LYS A 160 -8.13 -16.72 7.79
N THR A 161 -8.89 -17.27 6.85
CA THR A 161 -8.51 -18.43 6.05
C THR A 161 -8.32 -18.03 4.60
N VAL A 162 -7.24 -18.52 3.98
CA VAL A 162 -7.05 -18.45 2.52
C VAL A 162 -8.10 -19.31 1.84
N VAL A 163 -8.82 -18.71 0.89
CA VAL A 163 -9.96 -19.33 0.22
C VAL A 163 -9.51 -20.18 -0.97
N PHE A 164 -8.51 -19.74 -1.71
CA PHE A 164 -8.12 -20.32 -3.00
C PHE A 164 -6.70 -20.88 -3.00
N TYR A 165 -6.54 -21.95 -3.75
CA TYR A 165 -5.28 -22.67 -3.92
C TYR A 165 -5.04 -22.89 -5.41
N GLU A 166 -3.79 -22.74 -5.80
CA GLU A 166 -3.34 -23.11 -7.13
C GLU A 166 -2.85 -24.56 -7.11
N LEU A 167 -3.34 -25.34 -8.07
CA LEU A 167 -2.99 -26.71 -8.34
C LEU A 167 -2.31 -26.78 -9.72
N THR A 168 -1.13 -27.39 -9.77
CA THR A 168 -0.51 -27.83 -11.03
C THR A 168 -0.09 -29.28 -10.92
N ASP A 169 0.11 -29.93 -12.07
CA ASP A 169 0.70 -31.26 -12.15
C ASP A 169 1.70 -31.35 -13.31
N ASN A 170 2.43 -32.46 -13.40
CA ASN A 170 3.44 -32.67 -14.45
C ASN A 170 2.86 -33.03 -15.84
N PHE A 171 1.55 -33.22 -15.97
CA PHE A 171 0.86 -33.53 -17.22
C PHE A 171 0.05 -32.34 -17.76
N ASN A 172 -0.42 -31.45 -16.89
CA ASN A 172 -1.14 -30.23 -17.24
C ASN A 172 -0.30 -29.00 -16.90
N SER A 173 0.09 -28.27 -17.95
CA SER A 173 0.87 -27.04 -17.81
C SER A 173 0.05 -25.86 -17.30
N GLU A 174 -1.28 -25.93 -17.39
CA GLU A 174 -2.15 -24.84 -16.97
C GLU A 174 -2.55 -24.99 -15.49
N PRO A 175 -2.25 -23.99 -14.64
CA PRO A 175 -2.67 -24.02 -13.24
C PRO A 175 -4.20 -23.99 -13.13
N THR A 176 -4.73 -24.83 -12.25
CA THR A 176 -6.14 -24.81 -11.87
C THR A 176 -6.27 -24.12 -10.52
N ILE A 177 -7.18 -23.15 -10.42
CA ILE A 177 -7.51 -22.53 -9.13
C ILE A 177 -8.74 -23.22 -8.54
N VAL A 178 -8.59 -23.68 -7.31
CA VAL A 178 -9.63 -24.41 -6.56
C VAL A 178 -9.82 -23.78 -5.19
N SER A 179 -11.07 -23.71 -4.73
CA SER A 179 -11.37 -23.27 -3.37
C SER A 179 -11.08 -24.36 -2.33
N TYR A 180 -10.89 -23.97 -1.08
CA TYR A 180 -10.77 -24.91 0.04
C TYR A 180 -11.92 -25.93 0.07
N ASN A 181 -13.16 -25.46 -0.14
CA ASN A 181 -14.33 -26.33 -0.11
C ASN A 181 -14.35 -27.33 -1.27
N GLU A 182 -13.85 -26.95 -2.45
CA GLU A 182 -13.69 -27.88 -3.57
C GLU A 182 -12.58 -28.89 -3.32
N LEU A 183 -11.58 -28.57 -2.49
CA LEU A 183 -10.49 -29.49 -2.17
C LEU A 183 -10.89 -30.56 -1.15
N VAL A 184 -11.64 -30.19 -0.10
CA VAL A 184 -11.93 -31.09 1.04
C VAL A 184 -13.42 -31.40 1.26
N GLY A 185 -14.31 -30.84 0.43
CA GLY A 185 -15.76 -31.00 0.55
C GLY A 185 -16.28 -32.40 0.20
N GLU A 186 -17.58 -32.62 0.39
CA GLU A 186 -18.25 -33.88 0.01
C GLU A 186 -18.16 -34.14 -1.50
N ASP A 187 -18.26 -33.08 -2.30
CA ASP A 187 -18.04 -33.09 -3.75
C ASP A 187 -16.60 -32.67 -4.10
N SER A 188 -15.61 -33.20 -3.36
CA SER A 188 -14.20 -32.85 -3.56
C SER A 188 -13.75 -33.07 -5.00
N TYR A 189 -12.94 -32.16 -5.52
CA TYR A 189 -12.33 -32.24 -6.85
C TYR A 189 -11.61 -33.59 -7.03
N PRO A 190 -12.12 -34.48 -7.90
CA PRO A 190 -11.54 -35.80 -8.06
C PRO A 190 -10.28 -35.70 -8.92
N PHE A 191 -9.16 -36.12 -8.35
CA PHE A 191 -7.90 -36.25 -9.08
C PHE A 191 -7.91 -37.61 -9.79
N ASN A 192 -7.96 -37.58 -11.12
CA ASN A 192 -7.93 -38.78 -11.98
C ASN A 192 -6.70 -38.75 -12.89
N PRO A 193 -5.49 -38.84 -12.31
CA PRO A 193 -4.29 -38.76 -13.10
C PRO A 193 -4.08 -40.02 -13.97
N PRO A 194 -3.34 -39.92 -15.09
CA PRO A 194 -2.99 -41.08 -15.91
C PRO A 194 -2.12 -42.10 -15.13
N PRO A 195 -2.00 -43.35 -15.60
CA PRO A 195 -1.03 -44.31 -15.06
C PRO A 195 0.40 -43.75 -15.07
N GLY A 196 1.16 -44.05 -14.01
CA GLY A 196 2.54 -43.59 -13.85
C GLY A 196 2.76 -42.66 -12.65
N GLU A 197 3.93 -42.01 -12.62
CA GLU A 197 4.31 -41.05 -11.58
C GLU A 197 3.76 -39.66 -11.87
N ILE A 198 3.04 -39.10 -10.89
CA ILE A 198 2.44 -37.77 -10.94
C ILE A 198 2.99 -36.93 -9.80
N ILE A 199 3.34 -35.69 -10.12
CA ILE A 199 3.80 -34.70 -9.16
C ILE A 199 2.75 -33.61 -9.10
N PHE A 200 1.90 -33.63 -8.10
CA PHE A 200 0.98 -32.53 -7.81
C PHE A 200 1.70 -31.45 -7.04
N ARG A 201 1.43 -30.18 -7.38
CA ARG A 201 1.97 -29.02 -6.67
C ARG A 201 0.85 -28.11 -6.23
N PHE A 202 0.87 -27.75 -4.95
CA PHE A 202 -0.15 -26.92 -4.32
C PHE A 202 0.48 -25.67 -3.68
N ARG A 203 -0.17 -24.52 -3.84
CA ARG A 203 0.17 -23.31 -3.09
C ARG A 203 -1.07 -22.45 -2.81
N PRO A 204 -1.13 -21.75 -1.65
CA PRO A 204 -2.18 -20.77 -1.41
C PRO A 204 -2.00 -19.56 -2.36
N VAL A 205 -3.11 -19.03 -2.86
CA VAL A 205 -3.15 -17.83 -3.71
C VAL A 205 -4.14 -16.79 -3.17
N ASN A 206 -4.01 -15.56 -3.63
CA ASN A 206 -4.86 -14.42 -3.24
C ASN A 206 -5.85 -14.01 -4.34
N PHE A 207 -6.10 -14.88 -5.32
CA PHE A 207 -6.98 -14.62 -6.45
C PHE A 207 -7.73 -15.88 -6.91
N THR A 208 -8.73 -15.69 -7.77
CA THR A 208 -9.45 -16.73 -8.50
C THR A 208 -9.84 -16.23 -9.90
N TYR A 209 -10.46 -17.09 -10.72
CA TYR A 209 -10.96 -16.73 -12.04
C TYR A 209 -12.49 -16.86 -12.11
N PHE A 210 -13.14 -15.89 -12.75
CA PHE A 210 -14.55 -15.98 -13.14
C PHE A 210 -14.72 -15.47 -14.56
N ASN A 211 -15.15 -16.36 -15.48
CA ASN A 211 -15.25 -16.05 -16.91
C ASN A 211 -13.97 -15.41 -17.47
N GLU A 212 -12.81 -16.02 -17.21
CA GLU A 212 -11.47 -15.53 -17.63
C GLU A 212 -11.01 -14.22 -16.98
N VAL A 213 -11.81 -13.64 -16.08
CA VAL A 213 -11.45 -12.44 -15.31
C VAL A 213 -10.84 -12.84 -13.98
N VAL A 214 -9.68 -12.27 -13.65
CA VAL A 214 -9.05 -12.43 -12.33
C VAL A 214 -9.87 -11.67 -11.28
N ILE A 215 -10.28 -12.37 -10.22
CA ILE A 215 -10.96 -11.81 -9.06
C ILE A 215 -10.04 -11.91 -7.85
N TYR A 216 -9.91 -10.81 -7.11
CA TYR A 216 -9.13 -10.73 -5.89
C TYR A 216 -10.05 -10.76 -4.67
N GLU A 217 -10.33 -11.95 -4.16
CA GLU A 217 -11.22 -12.15 -3.02
C GLU A 217 -10.59 -13.04 -1.93
N PRO A 218 -10.54 -12.59 -0.66
CA PRO A 218 -10.96 -11.27 -0.20
C PRO A 218 -9.91 -10.18 -0.53
N ILE A 219 -10.36 -8.95 -0.79
CA ILE A 219 -9.49 -7.87 -1.29
C ILE A 219 -8.31 -7.57 -0.35
N GLU A 220 -8.50 -7.70 0.96
CA GLU A 220 -7.43 -7.48 1.94
C GLU A 220 -6.27 -8.47 1.81
N LEU A 221 -6.53 -9.70 1.36
CA LEU A 221 -5.49 -10.70 1.15
C LEU A 221 -4.61 -10.27 -0.03
N TYR A 222 -5.24 -9.81 -1.11
CA TYR A 222 -4.54 -9.32 -2.29
C TYR A 222 -3.78 -8.01 -2.05
N GLU A 223 -4.33 -7.09 -1.25
CA GLU A 223 -3.67 -5.83 -0.90
C GLU A 223 -2.44 -6.01 -0.01
N LEU A 224 -2.40 -7.05 0.83
CA LEU A 224 -1.35 -7.20 1.84
C LEU A 224 -0.32 -8.26 1.50
N TYR A 225 -0.73 -9.33 0.83
CA TYR A 225 0.10 -10.52 0.66
C TYR A 225 0.47 -10.73 -0.80
N ASP A 226 1.72 -11.12 -1.03
CA ASP A 226 2.12 -11.80 -2.26
C ASP A 226 1.67 -13.26 -2.22
N GLU A 227 1.60 -13.86 -3.41
CA GLU A 227 1.44 -15.32 -3.53
C GLU A 227 2.56 -16.06 -2.79
N ALA A 228 2.25 -17.27 -2.31
CA ALA A 228 3.28 -18.15 -1.78
C ALA A 228 4.32 -18.45 -2.87
N SER A 229 5.60 -18.27 -2.53
CA SER A 229 6.73 -18.46 -3.44
C SER A 229 7.16 -19.94 -3.56
N SER A 230 6.50 -20.85 -2.85
CA SER A 230 6.84 -22.26 -2.78
C SER A 230 5.60 -23.14 -2.85
N TYR A 231 5.73 -24.26 -3.54
CA TYR A 231 4.71 -25.29 -3.60
C TYR A 231 4.97 -26.37 -2.54
N VAL A 232 3.90 -26.98 -2.06
CA VAL A 232 3.94 -28.33 -1.51
C VAL A 232 3.83 -29.31 -2.67
N GLU A 233 4.81 -30.19 -2.79
CA GLU A 233 4.81 -31.24 -3.82
C GLU A 233 4.34 -32.57 -3.22
N ILE A 234 3.43 -33.24 -3.93
CA ILE A 234 2.95 -34.58 -3.60
C ILE A 234 3.26 -35.49 -4.76
N ILE A 235 4.05 -36.53 -4.49
CA ILE A 235 4.41 -37.55 -5.48
C ILE A 235 3.45 -38.72 -5.32
N HIS A 236 2.75 -39.04 -6.40
CA HIS A 236 1.79 -40.13 -6.45
C HIS A 236 2.13 -41.11 -7.57
N ILE A 237 1.93 -42.41 -7.36
CA ILE A 237 2.15 -43.45 -8.37
C ILE A 237 0.82 -44.16 -8.63
N THR A 238 0.26 -43.92 -9.81
CA THR A 238 -0.94 -44.62 -10.28
C THR A 238 -0.51 -45.93 -10.94
N PRO A 239 -1.00 -47.10 -10.48
CA PRO A 239 -0.70 -48.37 -11.11
C PRO A 239 -1.23 -48.45 -12.55
N GLU A 240 -0.56 -49.25 -13.38
CA GLU A 240 -0.96 -49.57 -14.76
C GLU A 240 -2.27 -50.38 -14.84
#